data_AF-A0A950MK60-F1
#
_entry.id   AF-A0A950MK60-F1
#
_cell.length_a   1.000
_cell.length_b   1.000
_cell.length_c   1.000
_cell.angle_alpha   90.00
_cell.angle_beta   90.00
_cell.angle_gamma   90.00
#
_symmetry.space_group_name_H-M   'P 1'
#
loop_
_entity.id
_entity.type
_entity.pdbx_description
1 polymer ?
#
loop_
_entity_poly.entity_id
_entity_poly.type
_entity_poly.pdbx_seq_one_letter_code
_entity_poly.pdbx_strand_id
1 'polypeptide(L)'
;MNDIGNVDYQGLIPNNVDLAHDTRVKHALERWHPGYLDWWQDMGPEGFQDKLVYLRTAVSVDPKGWAKFDYVRMPEYKWGILLAPAVPDRKIGFGAHKGEPAWQEVPGEYRAMLRRLIVIQGDTEPASVEQQRFLGKTAPSLYDMRNLFQVNVEEGRHLWAMVYLLQKYFGADGREEAEELLARRSGDPDTPRMLGAFNEKTPDWLSFFMFTYFTDRDGKMQLEALARSGFDPLSRTCRFMLTEEAHHMFVGETGVGRILQRTCEAVKEAGMEDPNEIEKVRA
;
A
#
# COMPACT_ATOMS: atom_id res chain seq x y z
N MET A 1 24.70 20.17 2.17
CA MET A 1 23.82 19.46 3.13
C MET A 1 22.57 19.12 2.36
N ASN A 2 22.44 17.87 1.89
CA ASN A 2 21.20 17.44 1.27
C ASN A 2 20.12 17.47 2.36
N ASP A 3 19.00 18.07 2.03
CA ASP A 3 17.86 18.22 2.91
C ASP A 3 17.16 16.86 2.98
N ILE A 4 17.65 15.95 3.83
CA ILE A 4 17.30 14.51 3.91
C ILE A 4 15.79 14.26 4.16
N GLY A 5 15.03 15.33 4.49
CA GLY A 5 13.58 15.30 4.67
C GLY A 5 12.74 15.81 3.49
N ASN A 6 13.33 16.47 2.49
CA ASN A 6 12.58 17.07 1.39
C ASN A 6 12.45 16.10 0.21
N VAL A 7 11.21 15.85 -0.21
CA VAL A 7 10.87 15.04 -1.38
C VAL A 7 11.02 15.92 -2.62
N ASP A 8 11.75 15.43 -3.63
CA ASP A 8 11.84 16.07 -4.93
C ASP A 8 10.52 15.88 -5.69
N TYR A 9 9.93 16.98 -6.14
CA TYR A 9 8.69 17.04 -6.93
C TYR A 9 8.90 17.59 -8.35
N GLN A 10 10.14 17.87 -8.77
CA GLN A 10 10.41 18.46 -10.09
C GLN A 10 10.18 17.48 -11.25
N GLY A 11 10.17 16.17 -10.98
CA GLY A 11 9.96 15.11 -11.96
C GLY A 11 8.56 14.48 -11.95
N LEU A 12 8.41 13.44 -12.76
CA LEU A 12 7.17 12.65 -12.84
C LEU A 12 6.88 11.87 -11.55
N ILE A 13 7.93 11.38 -10.91
CA ILE A 13 7.88 10.48 -9.75
C ILE A 13 8.49 11.21 -8.55
N PRO A 14 7.67 11.68 -7.59
CA PRO A 14 8.21 12.32 -6.41
C PRO A 14 9.05 11.34 -5.59
N ASN A 15 10.19 11.77 -5.06
CA ASN A 15 11.06 10.84 -4.33
C ASN A 15 12.07 11.50 -3.39
N ASN A 16 12.62 10.72 -2.47
CA ASN A 16 13.74 11.14 -1.62
C ASN A 16 14.98 10.22 -1.78
N VAL A 17 15.11 9.59 -2.95
CA VAL A 17 16.17 8.61 -3.25
C VAL A 17 17.14 9.07 -4.33
N ASP A 18 17.11 10.37 -4.64
CA ASP A 18 17.95 11.02 -5.66
C ASP A 18 17.77 10.41 -7.06
N LEU A 19 16.52 10.14 -7.44
CA LEU A 19 16.18 9.48 -8.70
C LEU A 19 16.67 10.28 -9.93
N ALA A 20 16.81 11.60 -9.81
CA ALA A 20 17.32 12.46 -10.88
C ALA A 20 18.75 12.09 -11.31
N HIS A 21 19.60 11.61 -10.39
CA HIS A 21 20.97 11.22 -10.66
C HIS A 21 21.12 9.72 -11.00
N ASP A 22 20.11 8.89 -10.73
CA ASP A 22 20.05 7.48 -11.17
C ASP A 22 19.22 7.35 -12.45
N THR A 23 19.78 7.84 -13.57
CA THR A 23 19.10 7.89 -14.87
C THR A 23 18.63 6.52 -15.37
N ARG A 24 19.36 5.45 -15.02
CA ARG A 24 19.00 4.08 -15.39
C ARG A 24 17.71 3.65 -14.70
N VAL A 25 17.60 3.84 -13.38
CA VAL A 25 16.40 3.47 -12.63
C VAL A 25 15.24 4.40 -12.97
N LYS A 26 15.52 5.71 -13.12
CA LYS A 26 14.52 6.69 -13.56
C LYS A 26 13.85 6.27 -14.88
N HIS A 27 14.64 5.95 -15.90
CA HIS A 27 14.10 5.53 -17.20
C HIS A 27 13.32 4.21 -17.12
N ALA A 28 13.77 3.27 -16.29
CA ALA A 28 13.05 2.00 -16.11
C ALA A 28 11.66 2.21 -15.47
N LEU A 29 11.58 3.07 -14.45
CA LEU A 29 10.32 3.41 -13.78
C LEU A 29 9.40 4.22 -14.70
N GLU A 30 9.94 5.20 -15.42
CA GLU A 30 9.18 6.00 -16.39
C GLU A 30 8.66 5.15 -17.57
N ARG A 31 9.34 4.04 -17.91
CA ARG A 31 8.87 3.08 -18.91
C ARG A 31 7.76 2.17 -18.37
N TRP A 32 7.81 1.80 -17.10
CA TRP A 32 6.79 0.97 -16.44
C TRP A 32 5.51 1.77 -16.12
N HIS A 33 5.66 3.06 -15.83
CA HIS A 33 4.57 3.94 -15.40
C HIS A 33 3.31 3.93 -16.29
N PRO A 34 3.40 4.00 -17.64
CA PRO A 34 2.20 3.89 -18.48
C PRO A 34 1.41 2.60 -18.25
N GLY A 35 2.10 1.45 -18.12
CA GLY A 35 1.44 0.18 -17.82
C GLY A 35 0.78 0.16 -16.45
N TYR A 36 1.38 0.82 -15.45
CA TYR A 36 0.73 1.04 -14.15
C TYR A 36 -0.54 1.88 -14.27
N LEU A 37 -0.53 2.95 -15.07
CA LEU A 37 -1.72 3.77 -15.29
C LEU A 37 -2.82 3.02 -16.04
N ASP A 38 -2.46 2.19 -17.02
CA ASP A 38 -3.41 1.31 -17.71
C ASP A 38 -4.03 0.32 -16.72
N TRP A 39 -3.23 -0.31 -15.86
CA TRP A 39 -3.73 -1.15 -14.77
C TRP A 39 -4.62 -0.37 -13.80
N TRP A 40 -4.26 0.86 -13.40
CA TRP A 40 -5.08 1.67 -12.50
C TRP A 40 -6.42 2.05 -13.12
N GLN A 41 -6.45 2.36 -14.42
CA GLN A 41 -7.69 2.66 -15.14
C GLN A 41 -8.61 1.44 -15.22
N ASP A 42 -8.03 0.27 -15.50
CA ASP A 42 -8.76 -1.00 -15.61
C ASP A 42 -9.22 -1.52 -14.24
N MET A 43 -8.32 -1.58 -13.26
CA MET A 43 -8.52 -2.30 -11.99
C MET A 43 -8.66 -1.41 -10.76
N GLY A 44 -8.41 -0.11 -10.87
CA GLY A 44 -8.69 0.86 -9.80
C GLY A 44 -10.18 1.10 -9.58
N PRO A 45 -10.55 2.07 -8.72
CA PRO A 45 -11.94 2.32 -8.33
C PRO A 45 -12.89 2.60 -9.50
N GLU A 46 -13.81 1.67 -9.75
CA GLU A 46 -14.61 1.66 -10.98
C GLU A 46 -15.61 2.82 -11.03
N GLY A 47 -15.53 3.64 -12.08
CA GLY A 47 -16.41 4.80 -12.29
C GLY A 47 -15.97 6.08 -11.58
N PHE A 48 -14.79 6.08 -10.93
CA PHE A 48 -14.30 7.22 -10.15
C PHE A 48 -13.03 7.88 -10.69
N GLN A 49 -12.51 7.44 -11.84
CA GLN A 49 -11.24 7.92 -12.42
C GLN A 49 -11.22 9.45 -12.63
N ASP A 50 -12.31 10.04 -13.11
CA ASP A 50 -12.41 11.48 -13.38
C ASP A 50 -12.88 12.32 -12.17
N LYS A 51 -13.12 11.70 -11.02
CA LYS A 51 -13.65 12.40 -9.84
C LYS A 51 -12.52 13.06 -9.07
N LEU A 52 -12.74 14.31 -8.65
CA LEU A 52 -11.87 14.98 -7.69
C LEU A 52 -12.13 14.38 -6.30
N VAL A 53 -11.08 13.81 -5.71
CA VAL A 53 -11.11 13.21 -4.38
C VAL A 53 -10.15 13.99 -3.48
N TYR A 54 -10.58 14.30 -2.25
CA TYR A 54 -9.75 14.96 -1.25
C TYR A 54 -8.83 13.92 -0.59
N LEU A 55 -7.59 13.85 -1.07
CA LEU A 55 -6.61 12.83 -0.70
C LEU A 55 -5.39 13.49 -0.04
N ARG A 56 -4.74 12.76 0.86
CA ARG A 56 -3.38 13.11 1.31
C ARG A 56 -2.37 12.53 0.35
N THR A 57 -1.30 13.28 0.09
CA THR A 57 -0.13 12.84 -0.65
C THR A 57 1.12 13.13 0.18
N ALA A 58 2.03 12.16 0.24
CA ALA A 58 3.25 12.24 1.02
C ALA A 58 4.26 13.21 0.40
N VAL A 59 4.57 14.32 1.08
CA VAL A 59 5.51 15.38 0.66
C VAL A 59 6.82 15.39 1.45
N SER A 60 6.93 14.61 2.52
CA SER A 60 8.13 14.47 3.34
C SER A 60 8.16 13.09 3.98
N VAL A 61 9.31 12.72 4.56
CA VAL A 61 9.45 11.56 5.45
C VAL A 61 9.67 11.98 6.92
N ASP A 62 9.52 13.28 7.23
CA ASP A 62 9.59 13.80 8.60
C ASP A 62 8.30 13.46 9.37
N PRO A 63 8.39 12.80 10.54
CA PRO A 63 7.24 12.54 11.41
C PRO A 63 6.40 13.77 11.78
N LYS A 64 6.96 14.99 11.74
CA LYS A 64 6.28 16.24 12.12
C LYS A 64 5.34 16.80 11.04
N GLY A 65 5.41 16.31 9.81
CA GLY A 65 4.61 16.82 8.70
C GLY A 65 4.98 16.16 7.39
N TRP A 66 4.41 14.99 7.13
CA TRP A 66 4.78 14.15 5.98
C TRP A 66 3.82 14.24 4.80
N ALA A 67 2.63 14.83 4.95
CA ALA A 67 1.60 14.83 3.91
C ALA A 67 0.89 16.17 3.72
N LYS A 68 0.47 16.42 2.47
CA LYS A 68 -0.43 17.52 2.08
C LYS A 68 -1.76 16.93 1.66
N PHE A 69 -2.87 17.57 2.02
CA PHE A 69 -4.19 17.25 1.48
C PHE A 69 -4.57 18.20 0.34
N ASP A 70 -5.15 17.65 -0.72
CA ASP A 70 -5.72 18.43 -1.82
C ASP A 70 -6.75 17.61 -2.61
N TYR A 71 -7.52 18.27 -3.47
CA TYR A 71 -8.36 17.60 -4.44
C TYR A 71 -7.54 17.16 -5.64
N VAL A 72 -7.62 15.88 -5.99
CA VAL A 72 -6.90 15.31 -7.14
C VAL A 72 -7.77 14.24 -7.82
N ARG A 73 -7.64 14.09 -9.13
CA ARG A 73 -8.15 12.90 -9.83
C ARG A 73 -7.19 11.76 -9.55
N MET A 74 -7.67 10.59 -9.13
CA MET A 74 -6.77 9.50 -8.72
C MET A 74 -5.72 9.11 -9.76
N PRO A 75 -6.00 9.06 -11.09
CA PRO A 75 -4.97 8.86 -12.11
C PRO A 75 -3.85 9.91 -12.15
N GLU A 76 -4.09 11.11 -11.59
CA GLU A 76 -3.12 12.21 -11.48
C GLU A 76 -2.39 12.21 -10.12
N TYR A 77 -2.72 11.25 -9.23
CA TYR A 77 -2.08 11.11 -7.93
C TYR A 77 -0.56 10.95 -8.09
N LYS A 78 0.18 11.58 -7.20
CA LYS A 78 1.64 11.60 -7.27
C LYS A 78 2.21 10.43 -6.48
N TRP A 79 2.20 9.24 -7.08
CA TRP A 79 2.80 8.03 -6.50
C TRP A 79 4.32 8.18 -6.43
N GLY A 80 4.82 8.40 -5.21
CA GLY A 80 6.23 8.65 -4.95
C GLY A 80 7.00 7.47 -4.37
N ILE A 81 8.33 7.55 -4.44
CA ILE A 81 9.27 6.58 -3.86
C ILE A 81 9.91 7.20 -2.63
N LEU A 82 9.46 6.75 -1.46
CA LEU A 82 9.82 7.33 -0.17
C LEU A 82 10.42 6.29 0.75
N LEU A 83 11.66 6.53 1.17
CA LEU A 83 12.38 5.70 2.13
C LEU A 83 12.56 6.46 3.44
N ALA A 84 12.39 5.79 4.57
CA ALA A 84 12.74 6.36 5.86
C ALA A 84 14.22 6.83 5.87
N PRO A 85 14.58 7.84 6.68
CA PRO A 85 15.97 8.31 6.76
C PRO A 85 16.96 7.19 7.06
N ALA A 86 18.12 7.24 6.39
CA ALA A 86 19.21 6.33 6.65
C ALA A 86 19.74 6.56 8.08
N VAL A 87 20.12 5.47 8.75
CA VAL A 87 20.79 5.53 10.06
C VAL A 87 22.29 5.36 9.83
N PRO A 88 23.13 6.33 10.22
CA PRO A 88 24.58 6.19 10.11
C PRO A 88 25.07 4.93 10.80
N ASP A 89 25.99 4.21 10.15
CA ASP A 89 26.62 2.99 10.67
C ASP A 89 25.65 1.88 11.12
N ARG A 90 24.43 1.84 10.54
CA ARG A 90 23.42 0.83 10.86
C ARG A 90 24.01 -0.57 10.75
N LYS A 91 23.80 -1.37 11.79
CA LYS A 91 24.20 -2.78 11.86
C LYS A 91 23.00 -3.71 11.72
N ILE A 92 23.26 -4.91 11.23
CA ILE A 92 22.27 -6.00 11.15
C ILE A 92 21.94 -6.46 12.58
N GLY A 93 20.66 -6.54 12.91
CA GLY A 93 20.19 -6.75 14.28
C GLY A 93 20.10 -8.21 14.74
N PHE A 94 20.11 -9.18 13.83
CA PHE A 94 19.85 -10.59 14.12
C PHE A 94 20.50 -11.54 13.11
N GLY A 95 20.41 -12.84 13.38
CA GLY A 95 20.88 -13.90 12.47
C GLY A 95 22.40 -14.05 12.42
N ALA A 96 22.88 -14.74 11.38
CA ALA A 96 24.30 -15.07 11.20
C ALA A 96 25.19 -13.82 11.06
N HIS A 97 24.67 -12.75 10.45
CA HIS A 97 25.39 -11.50 10.20
C HIS A 97 25.19 -10.43 11.29
N LYS A 98 24.69 -10.82 12.47
CA LYS A 98 24.40 -9.86 13.54
C LYS A 98 25.66 -9.05 13.90
N GLY A 99 25.54 -7.72 13.88
CA GLY A 99 26.64 -6.80 14.17
C GLY A 99 27.44 -6.34 12.94
N GLU A 100 27.27 -6.99 11.79
CA GLU A 100 27.85 -6.54 10.52
C GLU A 100 27.14 -5.27 10.00
N PRO A 101 27.79 -4.46 9.14
CA PRO A 101 27.14 -3.35 8.47
C PRO A 101 25.90 -3.79 7.68
N ALA A 102 24.82 -3.02 7.76
CA ALA A 102 23.63 -3.25 6.94
C ALA A 102 23.95 -3.06 5.45
N TRP A 103 23.44 -3.96 4.62
CA TRP A 103 23.74 -4.01 3.19
C TRP A 103 22.99 -2.92 2.42
N GLN A 104 23.71 -2.17 1.61
CA GLN A 104 23.13 -1.20 0.67
C GLN A 104 22.87 -1.82 -0.71
N GLU A 105 23.53 -2.94 -1.01
CA GLU A 105 23.33 -3.76 -2.20
C GLU A 105 22.92 -5.17 -1.77
N VAL A 106 22.28 -5.92 -2.66
CA VAL A 106 21.81 -7.27 -2.36
C VAL A 106 22.98 -8.26 -2.43
N PRO A 107 23.33 -8.97 -1.34
CA PRO A 107 24.34 -10.03 -1.41
C PRO A 107 23.93 -11.11 -2.40
N GLY A 108 24.88 -11.58 -3.23
CA GLY A 108 24.59 -12.53 -4.31
C GLY A 108 23.92 -13.82 -3.82
N GLU A 109 24.36 -14.34 -2.67
CA GLU A 109 23.79 -15.54 -2.04
C GLU A 109 22.32 -15.40 -1.61
N TYR A 110 21.84 -14.18 -1.36
CA TYR A 110 20.47 -13.90 -0.91
C TYR A 110 19.58 -13.31 -2.00
N ARG A 111 20.12 -13.11 -3.22
CA ARG A 111 19.43 -12.40 -4.29
C ARG A 111 18.08 -13.00 -4.65
N ALA A 112 18.00 -14.31 -4.89
CA ALA A 112 16.75 -14.96 -5.26
C ALA A 112 15.71 -14.90 -4.11
N MET A 113 16.16 -15.08 -2.86
CA MET A 113 15.28 -15.05 -1.70
C MET A 113 14.72 -13.64 -1.43
N LEU A 114 15.57 -12.62 -1.44
CA LEU A 114 15.15 -11.23 -1.24
C LEU A 114 14.23 -10.75 -2.37
N ARG A 115 14.49 -11.17 -3.63
CA ARG A 115 13.59 -10.88 -4.74
C ARG A 115 12.20 -11.46 -4.46
N ARG A 116 12.12 -12.76 -4.14
CA ARG A 116 10.86 -13.44 -3.86
C ARG A 116 10.08 -12.76 -2.72
N LEU A 117 10.74 -12.35 -1.64
CA LEU A 117 10.08 -11.65 -0.53
C LEU A 117 9.50 -10.30 -0.97
N ILE A 118 10.25 -9.52 -1.77
CA ILE A 118 9.80 -8.23 -2.30
C ILE A 118 8.63 -8.40 -3.25
N VAL A 119 8.65 -9.44 -4.09
CA VAL A 119 7.55 -9.73 -5.05
C VAL A 119 6.30 -10.15 -4.29
N ILE A 120 6.40 -11.05 -3.31
CA ILE A 120 5.24 -11.51 -2.54
C ILE A 120 4.59 -10.34 -1.80
N GLN A 121 5.37 -9.47 -1.15
CA GLN A 121 4.85 -8.24 -0.54
C GLN A 121 4.26 -7.31 -1.60
N GLY A 122 4.96 -7.10 -2.72
CA GLY A 122 4.48 -6.22 -3.79
C GLY A 122 3.20 -6.70 -4.47
N ASP A 123 2.90 -8.00 -4.44
CA ASP A 123 1.74 -8.60 -5.09
C ASP A 123 0.43 -8.38 -4.31
N THR A 124 0.52 -8.21 -2.98
CA THR A 124 -0.66 -7.95 -2.13
C THR A 124 -1.25 -6.57 -2.36
N GLU A 125 -0.40 -5.61 -2.71
CA GLU A 125 -0.79 -4.20 -2.78
C GLU A 125 -1.79 -3.94 -3.92
N PRO A 126 -1.52 -4.30 -5.19
CA PRO A 126 -2.51 -4.18 -6.25
C PRO A 126 -3.68 -5.16 -6.08
N ALA A 127 -3.47 -6.31 -5.44
CA ALA A 127 -4.56 -7.25 -5.17
C ALA A 127 -5.65 -6.64 -4.29
N SER A 128 -5.28 -5.91 -3.24
CA SER A 128 -6.25 -5.23 -2.38
C SER A 128 -7.09 -4.20 -3.16
N VAL A 129 -6.46 -3.43 -4.06
CA VAL A 129 -7.15 -2.48 -4.94
C VAL A 129 -8.15 -3.20 -5.84
N GLU A 130 -7.74 -4.32 -6.44
CA GLU A 130 -8.59 -5.15 -7.31
C GLU A 130 -9.80 -5.71 -6.56
N GLN A 131 -9.60 -6.20 -5.34
CA GLN A 131 -10.67 -6.74 -4.49
C GLN A 131 -11.71 -5.67 -4.11
N GLN A 132 -11.28 -4.42 -3.98
CA GLN A 132 -12.07 -3.32 -3.40
C GLN A 132 -12.68 -2.38 -4.45
N ARG A 133 -12.32 -2.54 -5.73
CA ARG A 133 -12.64 -1.59 -6.82
C ARG A 133 -14.11 -1.23 -7.01
N PHE A 134 -15.04 -2.08 -6.57
CA PHE A 134 -16.48 -1.88 -6.72
C PHE A 134 -17.14 -1.14 -5.56
N LEU A 135 -16.47 -1.04 -4.41
CA LEU A 135 -17.07 -0.57 -3.14
C LEU A 135 -17.51 0.89 -3.18
N GLY A 136 -16.90 1.71 -4.03
CA GLY A 136 -17.29 3.12 -4.21
C GLY A 136 -18.76 3.30 -4.62
N LYS A 137 -19.37 2.32 -5.30
CA LYS A 137 -20.77 2.37 -5.76
C LYS A 137 -21.79 2.26 -4.63
N THR A 138 -21.40 1.68 -3.50
CA THR A 138 -22.27 1.42 -2.33
C THR A 138 -21.74 2.10 -1.07
N ALA A 139 -20.91 3.13 -1.23
CA ALA A 139 -20.31 3.82 -0.11
C ALA A 139 -21.36 4.38 0.87
N PRO A 140 -21.27 4.07 2.17
CA PRO A 140 -22.27 4.50 3.15
C PRO A 140 -22.20 6.01 3.44
N SER A 141 -21.12 6.67 3.04
CA SER A 141 -20.97 8.13 3.09
C SER A 141 -19.83 8.60 2.20
N LEU A 142 -19.75 9.91 1.92
CA LEU A 142 -18.59 10.51 1.26
C LEU A 142 -17.30 10.38 2.08
N TYR A 143 -17.41 10.36 3.41
CA TYR A 143 -16.27 10.15 4.31
C TYR A 143 -15.67 8.76 4.11
N ASP A 144 -16.53 7.74 4.08
CA ASP A 144 -16.14 6.35 3.88
C ASP A 144 -15.58 6.13 2.47
N MET A 145 -16.22 6.72 1.45
CA MET A 145 -15.74 6.69 0.07
C MET A 145 -14.35 7.31 -0.07
N ARG A 146 -14.11 8.47 0.56
CA ARG A 146 -12.79 9.12 0.58
C ARG A 146 -11.74 8.28 1.29
N ASN A 147 -12.10 7.59 2.38
CA ASN A 147 -11.18 6.68 3.08
C ASN A 147 -10.82 5.46 2.23
N LEU A 148 -11.79 4.84 1.57
CA LEU A 148 -11.55 3.76 0.60
C LEU A 148 -10.54 4.21 -0.47
N PHE A 149 -10.79 5.37 -1.10
CA PHE A 149 -9.89 5.89 -2.13
C PHE A 149 -8.51 6.25 -1.59
N GLN A 150 -8.41 6.69 -0.34
CA GLN A 150 -7.11 6.91 0.31
C GLN A 150 -6.33 5.61 0.47
N VAL A 151 -6.97 4.54 0.95
CA VAL A 151 -6.37 3.21 1.03
C VAL A 151 -5.92 2.78 -0.37
N ASN A 152 -6.79 2.89 -1.39
CA ASN A 152 -6.44 2.43 -2.74
C ASN A 152 -5.22 3.14 -3.34
N VAL A 153 -5.09 4.47 -3.17
CA VAL A 153 -3.90 5.17 -3.70
C VAL A 153 -2.64 4.91 -2.88
N GLU A 154 -2.77 4.61 -1.57
CA GLU A 154 -1.66 4.22 -0.70
C GLU A 154 -1.15 2.82 -1.03
N GLU A 155 -2.05 1.86 -1.24
CA GLU A 155 -1.69 0.52 -1.75
C GLU A 155 -1.11 0.58 -3.16
N GLY A 156 -1.64 1.47 -4.01
CA GLY A 156 -1.00 1.81 -5.28
C GLY A 156 0.46 2.27 -5.08
N ARG A 157 0.72 3.13 -4.10
CA ARG A 157 2.09 3.60 -3.77
C ARG A 157 2.96 2.49 -3.18
N HIS A 158 2.38 1.54 -2.45
CA HIS A 158 3.08 0.37 -1.91
C HIS A 158 3.65 -0.49 -3.03
N LEU A 159 2.88 -0.71 -4.11
CA LEU A 159 3.37 -1.36 -5.32
C LEU A 159 4.58 -0.61 -5.91
N TRP A 160 4.48 0.71 -6.06
CA TRP A 160 5.61 1.55 -6.53
C TRP A 160 6.87 1.40 -5.66
N ALA A 161 6.70 1.29 -4.34
CA ALA A 161 7.80 1.08 -3.41
C ALA A 161 8.53 -0.25 -3.65
N MET A 162 7.80 -1.34 -3.90
CA MET A 162 8.40 -2.64 -4.20
C MET A 162 9.00 -2.69 -5.60
N VAL A 163 8.32 -2.13 -6.61
CA VAL A 163 8.82 -2.02 -7.98
C VAL A 163 10.11 -1.21 -8.06
N TYR A 164 10.24 -0.13 -7.29
CA TYR A 164 11.51 0.60 -7.18
C TYR A 164 12.65 -0.31 -6.70
N LEU A 165 12.44 -1.08 -5.63
CA LEU A 165 13.46 -1.99 -5.11
C LEU A 165 13.83 -3.06 -6.17
N LEU A 166 12.83 -3.62 -6.85
CA LEU A 166 13.03 -4.60 -7.93
C LEU A 166 13.89 -4.00 -9.05
N GLN A 167 13.48 -2.86 -9.61
CA GLN A 167 14.17 -2.27 -10.75
C GLN A 167 15.57 -1.73 -10.40
N LYS A 168 15.77 -1.23 -9.18
CA LYS A 168 17.07 -0.70 -8.76
C LYS A 168 18.09 -1.81 -8.44
N TYR A 169 17.69 -2.82 -7.68
CA TYR A 169 18.64 -3.78 -7.11
C TYR A 169 18.62 -5.16 -7.78
N PHE A 170 17.57 -5.49 -8.55
CA PHE A 170 17.39 -6.82 -9.14
C PHE A 170 17.58 -6.90 -10.67
N GLY A 171 17.90 -5.79 -11.33
CA GLY A 171 18.37 -5.81 -12.72
C GLY A 171 17.29 -6.24 -13.71
N ALA A 172 17.60 -7.19 -14.61
CA ALA A 172 16.66 -7.68 -15.61
C ALA A 172 15.48 -8.42 -14.97
N ASP A 173 15.76 -9.39 -14.10
CA ASP A 173 14.74 -10.13 -13.35
C ASP A 173 13.84 -9.18 -12.55
N GLY A 174 14.39 -8.12 -11.96
CA GLY A 174 13.58 -7.12 -11.26
C GLY A 174 12.61 -6.36 -12.15
N ARG A 175 12.95 -6.15 -13.43
CA ARG A 175 12.02 -5.52 -14.39
C ARG A 175 10.93 -6.49 -14.81
N GLU A 176 11.28 -7.76 -15.03
CA GLU A 176 10.30 -8.82 -15.37
C GLU A 176 9.26 -8.98 -14.25
N GLU A 177 9.71 -9.10 -13.00
CA GLU A 177 8.82 -9.20 -11.83
C GLU A 177 7.89 -7.97 -11.70
N ALA A 178 8.37 -6.77 -12.05
CA ALA A 178 7.56 -5.55 -12.03
C ALA A 178 6.44 -5.57 -13.09
N GLU A 179 6.69 -6.14 -14.27
CA GLU A 179 5.65 -6.34 -15.28
C GLU A 179 4.67 -7.43 -14.84
N GLU A 180 5.16 -8.54 -14.28
CA GLU A 180 4.30 -9.63 -13.80
C GLU A 180 3.37 -9.20 -12.66
N LEU A 181 3.80 -8.27 -11.80
CA LEU A 181 2.96 -7.70 -10.74
C LEU A 181 1.71 -6.98 -11.29
N LEU A 182 1.76 -6.46 -12.52
CA LEU A 182 0.59 -5.88 -13.21
C LEU A 182 -0.21 -6.90 -14.01
N ALA A 183 0.45 -7.98 -14.45
CA ALA A 183 -0.17 -9.05 -15.24
C ALA A 183 -1.08 -9.95 -14.40
N ARG A 184 -0.67 -10.30 -13.16
CA ARG A 184 -1.52 -11.07 -12.22
C ARG A 184 -2.75 -10.26 -11.80
N ARG A 185 -3.87 -10.94 -11.56
CA ARG A 185 -5.16 -10.34 -11.16
C ARG A 185 -5.85 -11.15 -10.08
N SER A 186 -6.41 -10.47 -9.07
CA SER A 186 -7.15 -11.11 -7.97
C SER A 186 -8.33 -11.92 -8.49
N GLY A 187 -8.32 -13.23 -8.21
CA GLY A 187 -9.38 -14.17 -8.56
C GLY A 187 -9.40 -14.61 -10.03
N ASP A 188 -8.37 -14.26 -10.81
CA ASP A 188 -8.24 -14.69 -12.20
C ASP A 188 -7.90 -16.20 -12.28
N PRO A 189 -8.55 -16.97 -13.17
CA PRO A 189 -8.37 -18.42 -13.24
C PRO A 189 -7.00 -18.85 -13.77
N ASP A 190 -6.36 -18.02 -14.62
CA ASP A 190 -5.12 -18.37 -15.32
C ASP A 190 -3.90 -17.71 -14.67
N THR A 191 -4.08 -16.48 -14.17
CA THR A 191 -3.04 -15.61 -13.63
C THR A 191 -3.43 -14.97 -12.28
N PRO A 192 -3.77 -15.78 -11.26
CA PRO A 192 -4.20 -15.26 -9.96
C PRO A 192 -3.08 -14.54 -9.21
N ARG A 193 -3.46 -13.78 -8.17
CA ARG A 193 -2.53 -13.27 -7.15
C ARG A 193 -1.88 -14.41 -6.38
N MET A 194 -0.71 -14.18 -5.80
CA MET A 194 0.13 -15.23 -5.21
C MET A 194 -0.44 -15.84 -3.93
N LEU A 195 -1.22 -15.07 -3.17
CA LEU A 195 -1.77 -15.48 -1.88
C LEU A 195 -3.28 -15.66 -1.95
N GLY A 196 -3.79 -16.76 -1.36
CA GLY A 196 -5.22 -17.11 -1.44
C GLY A 196 -6.16 -16.02 -0.93
N ALA A 197 -5.86 -15.41 0.22
CA ALA A 197 -6.67 -14.34 0.80
C ALA A 197 -6.81 -13.11 -0.12
N PHE A 198 -5.82 -12.87 -0.97
CA PHE A 198 -5.78 -11.77 -1.95
C PHE A 198 -6.39 -12.15 -3.30
N ASN A 199 -7.03 -13.32 -3.39
CA ASN A 199 -7.90 -13.72 -4.51
C ASN A 199 -9.37 -13.83 -4.10
N GLU A 200 -9.67 -13.73 -2.80
CA GLU A 200 -11.05 -13.74 -2.29
C GLU A 200 -11.79 -12.44 -2.67
N LYS A 201 -13.12 -12.47 -2.61
CA LYS A 201 -13.91 -11.24 -2.84
C LYS A 201 -13.94 -10.39 -1.57
N THR A 202 -13.94 -9.06 -1.76
CA THR A 202 -14.41 -8.10 -0.74
C THR A 202 -15.79 -7.58 -1.16
N PRO A 203 -16.87 -8.34 -0.89
CA PRO A 203 -18.17 -8.11 -1.53
C PRO A 203 -18.94 -6.90 -0.99
N ASP A 204 -18.64 -6.45 0.23
CA ASP A 204 -19.38 -5.39 0.92
C ASP A 204 -18.49 -4.59 1.86
N TRP A 205 -19.04 -3.50 2.42
CA TRP A 205 -18.32 -2.58 3.30
C TRP A 205 -17.97 -3.19 4.65
N LEU A 206 -18.75 -4.15 5.16
CA LEU A 206 -18.37 -4.87 6.38
C LEU A 206 -17.12 -5.71 6.13
N SER A 207 -17.07 -6.40 4.99
CA SER A 207 -15.90 -7.16 4.56
C SER A 207 -14.69 -6.26 4.37
N PHE A 208 -14.84 -5.06 3.78
CA PHE A 208 -13.76 -4.09 3.64
C PHE A 208 -13.21 -3.59 4.99
N PHE A 209 -14.09 -3.25 5.94
CA PHE A 209 -13.63 -2.83 7.27
C PHE A 209 -12.96 -3.98 8.03
N MET A 210 -13.43 -5.22 7.87
CA MET A 210 -12.77 -6.39 8.45
C MET A 210 -11.42 -6.67 7.76
N PHE A 211 -11.33 -6.51 6.44
CA PHE A 211 -10.09 -6.66 5.68
C PHE A 211 -9.03 -5.66 6.14
N THR A 212 -9.37 -4.38 6.17
CA THR A 212 -8.46 -3.32 6.64
C THR A 212 -8.17 -3.39 8.14
N TYR A 213 -8.95 -4.17 8.92
CA TYR A 213 -8.65 -4.41 10.34
C TYR A 213 -7.75 -5.64 10.59
N PHE A 214 -7.93 -6.71 9.79
CA PHE A 214 -7.29 -8.01 9.98
C PHE A 214 -6.25 -8.36 8.90
N THR A 215 -6.58 -8.21 7.62
CA THR A 215 -5.69 -8.57 6.50
C THR A 215 -4.56 -7.57 6.38
N ASP A 216 -4.84 -6.27 6.36
CA ASP A 216 -3.81 -5.23 6.35
C ASP A 216 -2.94 -5.32 7.62
N ARG A 217 -3.47 -5.88 8.72
CA ARG A 217 -2.68 -6.14 9.93
C ARG A 217 -1.64 -7.24 9.72
N ASP A 218 -1.89 -8.23 8.86
CA ASP A 218 -0.82 -9.12 8.40
C ASP A 218 0.23 -8.32 7.62
N GLY A 219 -0.20 -7.46 6.68
CA GLY A 219 0.68 -6.51 5.98
C GLY A 219 1.58 -5.73 6.94
N LYS A 220 1.00 -5.16 8.00
CA LYS A 220 1.77 -4.52 9.08
C LYS A 220 2.82 -5.45 9.71
N MET A 221 2.46 -6.68 10.07
CA MET A 221 3.39 -7.61 10.70
C MET A 221 4.52 -8.04 9.75
N GLN A 222 4.21 -8.26 8.46
CA GLN A 222 5.21 -8.53 7.42
C GLN A 222 6.15 -7.34 7.23
N LEU A 223 5.59 -6.12 7.11
CA LEU A 223 6.36 -4.89 6.98
C LEU A 223 7.22 -4.62 8.23
N GLU A 224 6.73 -4.91 9.44
CA GLU A 224 7.52 -4.81 10.68
C GLU A 224 8.70 -5.80 10.67
N ALA A 225 8.52 -7.00 10.15
CA ALA A 225 9.59 -7.98 9.99
C ALA A 225 10.61 -7.53 8.93
N LEU A 226 10.16 -7.11 7.74
CA LEU A 226 11.01 -6.62 6.65
C LEU A 226 11.71 -5.30 7.01
N ALA A 227 11.10 -4.47 7.85
CA ALA A 227 11.72 -3.28 8.44
C ALA A 227 12.96 -3.60 9.29
N ARG A 228 13.15 -4.86 9.70
CA ARG A 228 14.37 -5.33 10.39
C ARG A 228 15.43 -5.90 9.44
N SER A 229 15.14 -6.01 8.15
CA SER A 229 16.05 -6.62 7.15
C SER A 229 17.48 -6.08 7.22
N GLY A 230 18.45 -6.97 6.97
CA GLY A 230 19.85 -6.60 6.76
C GLY A 230 20.06 -5.80 5.48
N PHE A 231 19.17 -5.95 4.49
CA PHE A 231 19.12 -5.11 3.29
C PHE A 231 18.41 -3.79 3.63
N ASP A 232 19.21 -2.72 3.78
CA ASP A 232 18.76 -1.45 4.33
C ASP A 232 17.76 -0.69 3.45
N PRO A 233 17.87 -0.65 2.10
CA PRO A 233 16.85 -0.09 1.25
C PRO A 233 15.45 -0.67 1.51
N LEU A 234 15.31 -2.00 1.61
CA LEU A 234 14.04 -2.65 1.96
C LEU A 234 13.58 -2.26 3.36
N SER A 235 14.48 -2.29 4.35
CA SER A 235 14.16 -1.88 5.72
C SER A 235 13.62 -0.44 5.78
N ARG A 236 14.21 0.49 5.02
CA ARG A 236 13.80 1.89 4.96
C ARG A 236 12.46 2.09 4.23
N THR A 237 12.23 1.33 3.15
CA THR A 237 10.94 1.32 2.44
C THR A 237 9.82 0.86 3.38
N CYS A 238 9.96 -0.30 4.03
CA CYS A 238 8.93 -0.82 4.93
C CYS A 238 8.69 0.09 6.15
N ARG A 239 9.74 0.71 6.70
CA ARG A 239 9.59 1.70 7.78
C ARG A 239 8.74 2.89 7.39
N PHE A 240 8.80 3.34 6.13
CA PHE A 240 7.94 4.41 5.64
C PHE A 240 6.51 3.89 5.41
N MET A 241 6.34 2.74 4.75
CA MET A 241 5.01 2.13 4.51
C MET A 241 4.23 1.93 5.81
N LEU A 242 4.88 1.54 6.91
CA LEU A 242 4.26 1.42 8.22
C LEU A 242 3.59 2.71 8.73
N THR A 243 3.98 3.88 8.23
CA THR A 243 3.32 5.15 8.55
C THR A 243 1.98 5.31 7.83
N GLU A 244 1.84 4.74 6.64
CA GLU A 244 0.59 4.69 5.86
C GLU A 244 -0.32 3.56 6.36
N GLU A 245 0.25 2.39 6.63
CA GLU A 245 -0.47 1.20 7.14
C GLU A 245 -1.29 1.49 8.42
N ALA A 246 -0.81 2.42 9.25
CA ALA A 246 -1.53 2.88 10.44
C ALA A 246 -2.90 3.51 10.10
N HIS A 247 -3.02 4.17 8.95
CA HIS A 247 -4.30 4.70 8.48
C HIS A 247 -5.26 3.60 8.05
N HIS A 248 -4.76 2.56 7.39
CA HIS A 248 -5.59 1.43 6.96
C HIS A 248 -6.21 0.73 8.18
N MET A 249 -5.39 0.49 9.22
CA MET A 249 -5.89 -0.07 10.50
C MET A 249 -6.97 0.82 11.12
N PHE A 250 -6.76 2.13 11.10
CA PHE A 250 -7.73 3.09 11.62
C PHE A 250 -9.06 3.03 10.86
N VAL A 251 -9.02 2.88 9.53
CA VAL A 251 -10.23 2.76 8.70
C VAL A 251 -11.01 1.50 9.09
N GLY A 252 -10.33 0.36 9.22
CA GLY A 252 -10.98 -0.90 9.63
C GLY A 252 -11.54 -0.85 11.04
N GLU A 253 -10.73 -0.42 12.02
CA GLU A 253 -11.10 -0.35 13.44
C GLU A 253 -12.30 0.58 13.65
N THR A 254 -12.23 1.80 13.12
CA THR A 254 -13.32 2.77 13.30
C THR A 254 -14.55 2.43 12.46
N GLY A 255 -14.38 1.79 11.30
CA GLY A 255 -15.49 1.30 10.48
C GLY A 255 -16.32 0.25 11.22
N VAL A 256 -15.67 -0.80 11.75
CA VAL A 256 -16.35 -1.83 12.56
C VAL A 256 -16.95 -1.20 13.83
N GLY A 257 -16.20 -0.33 14.52
CA GLY A 257 -16.68 0.36 15.72
C GLY A 257 -17.97 1.17 15.47
N ARG A 258 -18.08 1.86 14.33
CA ARG A 258 -19.28 2.60 13.94
C ARG A 258 -20.47 1.69 13.63
N ILE A 259 -20.23 0.52 13.03
CA ILE A 259 -21.29 -0.48 12.79
C ILE A 259 -21.82 -1.01 14.12
N LEU A 260 -20.93 -1.37 15.05
CA LEU A 260 -21.31 -1.82 16.40
C LEU A 260 -22.11 -0.75 17.14
N GLN A 261 -21.63 0.49 17.13
CA GLN A 261 -22.31 1.62 17.76
C GLN A 261 -23.74 1.78 17.21
N ARG A 262 -23.89 1.83 15.88
CA ARG A 262 -25.21 1.99 15.24
C ARG A 262 -26.15 0.83 15.56
N THR A 263 -25.61 -0.38 15.66
CA THR A 263 -26.37 -1.59 16.01
C THR A 263 -26.89 -1.50 17.45
N CYS A 264 -26.03 -1.13 18.40
CA CYS A 264 -26.43 -0.94 19.80
C CYS A 264 -27.49 0.17 19.97
N GLU A 265 -27.37 1.26 19.21
CA GLU A 265 -28.38 2.33 19.18
C GLU A 265 -29.73 1.81 18.69
N ALA A 266 -29.76 1.07 17.58
CA ALA A 266 -30.99 0.49 17.03
C ALA A 266 -31.66 -0.49 18.00
N VAL A 267 -30.87 -1.39 18.61
CA VAL A 267 -31.32 -2.36 19.63
C VAL A 267 -31.97 -1.63 20.81
N LYS A 268 -31.35 -0.55 21.28
CA LYS A 268 -31.88 0.27 22.38
C LYS A 268 -33.16 1.01 22.00
N GLU A 269 -33.21 1.61 20.81
CA GLU A 269 -34.38 2.33 20.30
C GLU A 269 -35.59 1.40 20.11
N ALA A 270 -35.34 0.16 19.66
CA ALA A 270 -36.38 -0.86 19.46
C ALA A 270 -36.80 -1.59 20.74
N GLY A 271 -36.14 -1.33 21.88
CA GLY A 271 -36.39 -2.05 23.14
C GLY A 271 -36.19 -3.56 23.00
N MET A 272 -35.18 -3.97 22.22
CA MET A 272 -34.84 -5.39 22.05
C MET A 272 -34.22 -5.94 23.35
N GLU A 273 -34.73 -7.08 23.80
CA GLU A 273 -34.17 -7.83 24.93
C GLU A 273 -33.43 -9.09 24.47
N ASP A 274 -33.76 -9.62 23.28
CA ASP A 274 -33.09 -10.75 22.63
C ASP A 274 -32.39 -10.28 21.33
N PRO A 275 -31.07 -10.49 21.18
CA PRO A 275 -30.33 -10.11 19.96
C PRO A 275 -30.82 -10.80 18.68
N ASN A 276 -31.60 -11.88 18.79
CA ASN A 276 -32.18 -12.58 17.64
C ASN A 276 -33.46 -11.93 17.12
N GLU A 277 -34.01 -10.90 17.80
CA GLU A 277 -35.19 -10.14 17.33
C GLU A 277 -34.83 -9.16 16.21
N ILE A 278 -34.03 -9.60 15.24
CA ILE A 278 -33.45 -8.79 14.17
C ILE A 278 -34.49 -8.06 13.31
N GLU A 279 -35.70 -8.60 13.21
CA GLU A 279 -36.82 -7.99 12.49
C GLU A 279 -37.29 -6.67 13.15
N LYS A 280 -36.98 -6.44 14.43
CA LYS A 280 -37.28 -5.16 15.10
C LYS A 280 -36.38 -4.01 14.63
N VAL A 281 -35.26 -4.32 13.97
CA VAL A 281 -34.25 -3.35 13.53
C VAL A 281 -33.90 -3.43 12.05
N ARG A 282 -34.41 -4.44 11.33
CA ARG A 282 -34.34 -4.54 9.87
C ARG A 282 -35.61 -3.91 9.28
N ALA A 283 -35.43 -2.82 8.54
CA ALA A 283 -36.51 -2.14 7.81
C ALA A 283 -36.90 -2.90 6.53
#